data_AF-A0A534ZLV2-F1
#
_entry.id   AF-A0A534ZLV2-F1
#
_cell.length_a   1.000
_cell.length_b   1.000
_cell.length_c   1.000
_cell.angle_alpha   90.00
_cell.angle_beta   90.00
_cell.angle_gamma   90.00
#
_symmetry.space_group_name_H-M   'P 1'
#
loop_
_entity.id
_entity.type
_entity.pdbx_description
1 polymer ?
#
loop_
_entity_poly.entity_id
_entity_poly.type
_entity_poly.pdbx_seq_one_letter_code
_entity_poly.pdbx_strand_id
1 'polypeptide(L)'
;MIDLVSFYFFIGEARERALGAGAPIGWFEAVLSRAPVRVLVIAIGIAGAVVFARATARLVAGLLPFVALMLLSSVHAQLFGSPWRHMYYTGLCLFGWLLGLMAARVEGRPTDESYAQVGSLALLGAAYLNAGISKLAFGGFEWAWGAPIQAVVVAQDGLVRDSLLSAYRSWIVMSPAVVGFFSLATVIFELAGPLMMLGGRVGVIVALGLLSMHLNIYVLTHILYWQSMVLLVLLGVLPHEERRPSKAAPLPMLASPRRFVGSVVTLSVGALLAIGHQHHRYNAWAAPRAAHTPPVHLAEPAPPPPPPQRSPSQRIGPFSLGDHVTDEWSIEALSPTDGGFTVTLLGPAGRARFEVNCADVEHRSPFDVGAAHIFYSSDVPFPIVQPLGSVLRDRVRTAAAPHDPCQAVNDWTQPAR
;
A
#
# COMPACT_ATOMS: atom_id res chain seq x y z
N MET A 1 2.84 -14.99 15.72
CA MET A 1 2.40 -14.49 17.03
C MET A 1 2.14 -12.99 16.99
N ILE A 2 3.08 -12.19 16.48
CA ILE A 2 2.91 -10.73 16.31
C ILE A 2 1.55 -10.40 15.66
N ASP A 3 1.22 -11.02 14.54
CA ASP A 3 -0.03 -10.80 13.78
C ASP A 3 -1.28 -11.03 14.62
N LEU A 4 -1.30 -12.12 15.40
CA LEU A 4 -2.42 -12.44 16.28
C LEU A 4 -2.63 -11.33 17.30
N VAL A 5 -1.55 -10.79 17.87
CA VAL A 5 -1.61 -9.67 18.82
C VAL A 5 -2.06 -8.38 18.11
N SER A 6 -1.52 -8.10 16.93
CA SER A 6 -1.87 -6.91 16.15
C SER A 6 -3.36 -6.83 15.82
N PHE A 7 -4.00 -7.98 15.51
CA PHE A 7 -5.45 -8.04 15.28
C PHE A 7 -6.29 -7.56 16.45
N TYR A 8 -5.78 -7.56 17.70
CA TYR A 8 -6.50 -7.02 18.84
C TYR A 8 -6.81 -5.53 18.65
N PHE A 9 -5.82 -4.74 18.26
CA PHE A 9 -5.96 -3.30 18.08
C PHE A 9 -6.75 -2.99 16.81
N PHE A 10 -6.35 -3.62 15.71
CA PHE A 10 -6.88 -3.34 14.38
C PHE A 10 -8.36 -3.68 14.21
N ILE A 11 -8.82 -4.80 14.75
CA ILE A 11 -10.26 -5.14 14.70
C ILE A 11 -11.07 -4.23 15.63
N GLY A 12 -10.49 -3.75 16.74
CA GLY A 12 -11.14 -2.79 17.63
C GLY A 12 -11.42 -1.48 16.90
N GLU A 13 -10.37 -0.89 16.33
CA GLU A 13 -10.44 0.36 15.58
C GLU A 13 -11.35 0.24 14.34
N ALA A 14 -11.25 -0.86 13.58
CA ALA A 14 -12.12 -1.09 12.42
C ALA A 14 -13.60 -1.21 12.81
N ARG A 15 -13.90 -1.85 13.95
CA ARG A 15 -15.26 -1.95 14.48
C ARG A 15 -15.81 -0.58 14.90
N GLU A 16 -15.01 0.22 15.62
CA GLU A 16 -15.41 1.55 16.06
C GLU A 16 -15.71 2.47 14.87
N ARG A 17 -14.87 2.44 13.84
CA ARG A 17 -15.13 3.16 12.58
C ARG A 17 -16.41 2.70 11.90
N ALA A 18 -16.63 1.39 11.78
CA ALA A 18 -17.83 0.84 11.16
C ALA A 18 -19.10 1.27 11.91
N LEU A 19 -19.08 1.25 13.25
CA LEU A 19 -20.19 1.71 14.09
C LEU A 19 -20.41 3.22 13.95
N GLY A 20 -19.34 4.02 13.99
CA GLY A 20 -19.41 5.48 13.83
C GLY A 20 -19.94 5.91 12.45
N ALA A 21 -19.68 5.12 11.41
CA ALA A 21 -20.21 5.33 10.07
C ALA A 21 -21.64 4.79 9.87
N GLY A 22 -22.24 4.16 10.89
CA GLY A 22 -23.55 3.50 10.75
C GLY A 22 -23.55 2.32 9.78
N ALA A 23 -22.38 1.73 9.50
CA ALA A 23 -22.27 0.61 8.58
C ALA A 23 -22.92 -0.65 9.19
N PRO A 24 -23.72 -1.42 8.43
CA PRO A 24 -24.28 -2.66 8.93
C PRO A 24 -23.16 -3.66 9.21
N ILE A 25 -23.09 -4.17 10.44
CA ILE A 25 -22.14 -5.20 10.84
C ILE A 25 -22.86 -6.55 10.86
N GLY A 26 -22.41 -7.48 10.01
CA GLY A 26 -22.93 -8.84 9.98
C GLY A 26 -22.73 -9.58 11.30
N TRP A 27 -23.48 -10.66 11.53
CA TRP A 27 -23.45 -11.39 12.80
C TRP A 27 -22.05 -11.94 13.13
N PHE A 28 -21.32 -12.40 12.11
CA PHE A 28 -20.00 -13.01 12.26
C PHE A 28 -18.98 -11.97 12.74
N GLU A 29 -18.93 -10.83 12.05
CA GLU A 29 -18.12 -9.67 12.39
C GLU A 29 -18.51 -9.13 13.76
N ALA A 30 -19.81 -9.03 14.04
CA ALA A 30 -20.34 -8.51 15.30
C ALA A 30 -19.96 -9.37 16.51
N VAL A 31 -19.85 -10.69 16.35
CA VAL A 31 -19.43 -11.63 17.40
C VAL A 31 -17.92 -11.62 17.57
N LEU A 32 -17.17 -11.85 16.49
CA LEU A 32 -15.71 -12.01 16.57
C LEU A 32 -14.96 -10.70 16.88
N SER A 33 -15.53 -9.54 16.55
CA SER A 33 -14.91 -8.26 16.91
C SER A 33 -15.20 -7.82 18.36
N ARG A 34 -15.99 -8.57 19.13
CA ARG A 34 -16.13 -8.33 20.58
C ARG A 34 -14.81 -8.64 21.28
N ALA A 35 -14.35 -7.74 22.14
CA ALA A 35 -13.10 -7.87 22.87
C ALA A 35 -12.88 -9.27 23.52
N PRO A 36 -13.81 -9.85 24.31
CA PRO A 36 -13.56 -11.14 24.95
C PRO A 36 -13.41 -12.29 23.95
N VAL A 37 -14.23 -12.31 22.89
CA VAL A 37 -14.19 -13.35 21.85
C VAL A 37 -12.89 -13.24 21.05
N ARG A 38 -12.51 -12.01 20.67
CA ARG A 38 -11.25 -11.73 19.97
C ARG A 38 -10.05 -12.18 20.79
N VAL A 39 -9.99 -11.81 22.07
CA VAL A 39 -8.89 -12.22 22.98
C VAL A 39 -8.83 -13.74 23.09
N LEU A 40 -9.97 -14.43 23.20
CA LEU A 40 -10.00 -15.89 23.25
C LEU A 40 -9.43 -16.53 21.98
N VAL A 41 -9.84 -16.05 20.79
CA VAL A 41 -9.32 -16.56 19.51
C VAL A 41 -7.81 -16.32 19.38
N ILE A 42 -7.35 -15.13 19.78
CA ILE A 42 -5.91 -14.78 19.81
C ILE A 42 -5.15 -15.71 20.75
N ALA A 43 -5.65 -15.94 21.97
CA ALA A 43 -5.03 -16.81 22.96
C ALA A 43 -4.92 -18.26 22.46
N ILE A 44 -5.99 -18.79 21.85
CA ILE A 44 -5.98 -20.14 21.23
C ILE A 44 -4.94 -20.19 20.10
N GLY A 45 -4.89 -19.17 19.24
CA GLY A 45 -3.90 -19.08 18.17
C GLY A 45 -2.46 -19.05 18.70
N ILE A 46 -2.18 -18.25 19.73
CA ILE A 46 -0.84 -18.15 20.34
C ILE A 46 -0.47 -19.48 21.01
N ALA A 47 -1.37 -20.07 21.80
CA ALA A 47 -1.12 -21.36 22.44
C ALA A 47 -0.84 -22.46 21.41
N GLY A 48 -1.64 -22.53 20.34
CA GLY A 48 -1.40 -23.44 19.22
C GLY A 48 -0.06 -23.21 18.54
N ALA A 49 0.31 -21.95 18.27
CA ALA A 49 1.62 -21.60 17.70
C ALA A 49 2.78 -22.02 18.61
N VAL A 50 2.68 -21.83 19.93
CA VAL A 50 3.71 -22.26 20.89
C VAL A 50 3.84 -23.78 20.92
N VAL A 51 2.72 -24.51 20.97
CA VAL A 51 2.73 -25.99 20.93
C VAL A 51 3.31 -26.49 19.60
N PHE A 52 2.93 -25.87 18.49
CA PHE A 52 3.42 -26.23 17.17
C PHE A 52 4.91 -25.96 17.01
N ALA A 53 5.41 -24.82 17.50
CA ALA A 53 6.83 -24.50 17.50
C ALA A 53 7.67 -25.48 18.34
N ARG A 54 7.11 -26.04 19.41
CA ARG A 54 7.77 -27.06 20.24
C ARG A 54 7.73 -28.46 19.65
N ALA A 55 6.73 -28.74 18.80
CA ALA A 55 6.51 -30.06 18.21
C ALA A 55 5.86 -29.93 16.84
N THR A 56 6.68 -29.62 15.83
CA THR A 56 6.25 -29.43 14.42
C THR A 56 5.58 -30.68 13.83
N ALA A 57 5.83 -31.85 14.41
CA ALA A 57 5.12 -33.09 14.12
C ALA A 57 3.60 -33.07 14.44
N ARG A 58 3.08 -32.05 15.14
CA ARG A 58 1.65 -31.95 15.51
C ARG A 58 0.90 -31.00 14.57
N LEU A 59 0.44 -31.49 13.41
CA LEU A 59 -0.31 -30.67 12.43
C LEU A 59 -1.51 -29.94 13.05
N VAL A 60 -2.25 -30.63 13.91
CA VAL A 60 -3.43 -30.05 14.59
C VAL A 60 -3.06 -28.81 15.38
N ALA A 61 -1.91 -28.80 16.06
CA ALA A 61 -1.45 -27.63 16.80
C ALA A 61 -1.16 -26.44 15.87
N GLY A 62 -0.66 -26.70 14.66
CA GLY A 62 -0.43 -25.66 13.65
C GLY A 62 -1.70 -25.20 12.92
N LEU A 63 -2.75 -26.02 12.86
CA LEU A 63 -4.06 -25.60 12.34
C LEU A 63 -4.71 -24.53 13.23
N LEU A 64 -4.49 -24.56 14.54
CA LEU A 64 -5.05 -23.57 15.48
C LEU A 64 -4.64 -22.12 15.15
N PRO A 65 -3.34 -21.74 15.07
CA PRO A 65 -2.93 -20.40 14.68
C PRO A 65 -3.36 -20.06 13.26
N PHE A 66 -3.39 -21.03 12.33
CA PHE A 66 -3.85 -20.79 10.97
C PHE A 66 -5.33 -20.38 10.92
N VAL A 67 -6.21 -21.16 11.57
CA VAL A 67 -7.64 -20.85 11.67
C VAL A 67 -7.87 -19.53 12.39
N ALA A 68 -7.14 -19.26 13.48
CA ALA A 68 -7.24 -17.98 14.19
C ALA A 68 -6.87 -16.79 13.28
N LEU A 69 -5.75 -16.87 12.55
CA LEU A 69 -5.35 -15.85 11.58
C LEU A 69 -6.38 -15.68 10.47
N MET A 70 -6.93 -16.78 9.94
CA MET A 70 -7.95 -16.74 8.89
C MET A 70 -9.24 -16.04 9.35
N LEU A 71 -9.72 -16.36 10.56
CA LEU A 71 -10.92 -15.76 11.13
C LEU A 71 -10.72 -14.27 11.40
N LEU A 72 -9.62 -13.89 12.06
CA LEU A 72 -9.32 -12.50 12.40
C LEU A 72 -9.10 -11.65 11.14
N SER A 73 -8.37 -12.19 10.16
CA SER A 73 -8.15 -11.53 8.86
C SER A 73 -9.46 -11.33 8.09
N SER A 74 -10.36 -12.32 8.09
CA SER A 74 -11.68 -12.20 7.44
C SER A 74 -12.55 -11.12 8.08
N VAL A 75 -12.63 -11.09 9.42
CA VAL A 75 -13.38 -10.07 10.16
C VAL A 75 -12.82 -8.69 9.89
N HIS A 76 -11.50 -8.53 9.94
CA HIS A 76 -10.85 -7.27 9.61
C HIS A 76 -11.20 -6.83 8.18
N ALA A 77 -11.10 -7.74 7.20
CA ALA A 77 -11.39 -7.44 5.81
C ALA A 77 -12.83 -6.99 5.59
N GLN A 78 -13.79 -7.59 6.29
CA GLN A 78 -15.21 -7.23 6.21
C GLN A 78 -15.51 -5.89 6.88
N LEU A 79 -14.88 -5.58 8.02
CA LEU A 79 -15.08 -4.32 8.72
C LEU A 79 -14.40 -3.13 8.03
N PHE A 80 -13.18 -3.33 7.52
CA PHE A 80 -12.38 -2.28 6.90
C PHE A 80 -12.64 -2.14 5.38
N GLY A 81 -13.30 -3.13 4.76
CA GLY A 81 -13.55 -3.17 3.32
C GLY A 81 -12.39 -3.70 2.47
N SER A 82 -11.24 -4.02 3.09
CA SER A 82 -10.15 -4.73 2.43
C SER A 82 -9.31 -5.54 3.42
N PRO A 83 -8.74 -6.68 3.01
CA PRO A 83 -7.83 -7.43 3.86
C PRO A 83 -6.60 -6.59 4.16
N TRP A 84 -6.12 -6.65 5.41
CA TRP A 84 -4.88 -5.98 5.76
C TRP A 84 -3.71 -6.70 5.07
N ARG A 85 -3.14 -6.05 4.06
CA ARG A 85 -2.07 -6.59 3.21
C ARG A 85 -0.86 -7.09 4.03
N HIS A 86 -0.63 -6.47 5.19
CA HIS A 86 0.48 -6.78 6.09
C HIS A 86 0.21 -7.91 7.07
N MET A 87 -0.91 -8.66 7.06
CA MET A 87 -1.09 -9.83 7.96
C MET A 87 -1.44 -11.12 7.21
N TYR A 88 -1.53 -11.03 5.89
CA TYR A 88 -1.86 -12.13 5.00
C TYR A 88 -0.68 -13.11 4.82
N TYR A 89 0.54 -12.60 4.68
CA TYR A 89 1.72 -13.41 4.32
C TYR A 89 2.10 -14.44 5.38
N THR A 90 1.96 -14.13 6.67
CA THR A 90 2.24 -15.08 7.75
C THR A 90 1.28 -16.27 7.71
N GLY A 91 -0.03 -16.01 7.57
CA GLY A 91 -1.03 -17.07 7.46
C GLY A 91 -0.82 -17.94 6.22
N LEU A 92 -0.47 -17.30 5.10
CA LEU A 92 -0.15 -17.99 3.85
C LEU A 92 1.09 -18.88 3.99
N CYS A 93 2.20 -18.37 4.53
CA CYS A 93 3.41 -19.17 4.73
C CYS A 93 3.17 -20.30 5.72
N LEU A 94 2.42 -20.06 6.80
CA LEU A 94 2.02 -21.12 7.74
C LEU A 94 1.19 -22.21 7.05
N PHE A 95 0.26 -21.84 6.16
CA PHE A 95 -0.49 -22.82 5.39
C PHE A 95 0.43 -23.66 4.49
N GLY A 96 1.36 -23.02 3.79
CA GLY A 96 2.37 -23.70 2.99
C GLY A 96 3.24 -24.64 3.83
N TRP A 97 3.64 -24.20 5.03
CA TRP A 97 4.36 -25.02 6.00
C TRP A 97 3.60 -26.29 6.38
N LEU A 98 2.31 -26.17 6.70
CA LEU A 98 1.45 -27.29 7.06
C LEU A 98 1.25 -28.28 5.91
N LEU A 99 1.06 -27.78 4.68
CA LEU A 99 0.98 -28.61 3.48
C LEU A 99 2.28 -29.37 3.23
N GLY A 100 3.42 -28.70 3.38
CA GLY A 100 4.73 -29.34 3.27
C GLY A 100 4.91 -30.45 4.30
N LEU A 101 4.59 -30.20 5.57
CA LEU A 101 4.64 -31.25 6.60
C LEU A 101 3.66 -32.40 6.31
N MET A 102 2.49 -32.13 5.71
CA MET A 102 1.56 -33.17 5.30
C MET A 102 2.17 -34.04 4.19
N ALA A 103 2.76 -33.43 3.17
CA ALA A 103 3.49 -34.15 2.12
C ALA A 103 4.64 -34.99 2.69
N ALA A 104 5.41 -34.43 3.62
CA ALA A 104 6.48 -35.16 4.30
C ALA A 104 5.97 -36.44 4.99
N ARG A 105 4.78 -36.40 5.60
CA ARG A 105 4.15 -37.60 6.21
C ARG A 105 3.73 -38.63 5.17
N VAL A 106 3.14 -38.19 4.07
CA VAL A 106 2.73 -39.08 2.97
C VAL A 106 3.94 -39.81 2.39
N GLU A 107 5.09 -39.14 2.31
CA GLU A 107 6.37 -39.70 1.87
C GLU A 107 7.11 -40.51 2.96
N GLY A 108 6.48 -40.76 4.13
CA GLY A 108 7.07 -41.54 5.22
C GLY A 108 8.18 -40.82 5.99
N ARG A 109 8.25 -39.49 5.92
CA ARG A 109 9.31 -38.63 6.49
C ARG A 109 8.72 -37.55 7.41
N PRO A 110 8.00 -37.92 8.49
CA PRO A 110 7.20 -36.98 9.29
C PRO A 110 7.99 -35.86 9.99
N THR A 111 9.31 -35.99 10.09
CA THR A 111 10.21 -35.04 10.76
C THR A 111 11.04 -34.19 9.79
N ASP A 112 10.83 -34.34 8.47
CA ASP A 112 11.59 -33.61 7.45
C ASP A 112 10.98 -32.22 7.21
N GLU A 113 11.50 -31.22 7.92
CA GLU A 113 11.04 -29.83 7.83
C GLU A 113 11.38 -29.16 6.49
N SER A 114 12.23 -29.76 5.65
CA SER A 114 12.55 -29.20 4.33
C SER A 114 11.31 -29.08 3.45
N TYR A 115 10.37 -30.03 3.54
CA TYR A 115 9.10 -29.96 2.83
C TYR A 115 8.26 -28.77 3.28
N ALA A 116 8.27 -28.47 4.58
CA ALA A 116 7.53 -27.37 5.17
C ALA A 116 8.06 -26.01 4.70
N GLN A 117 9.39 -25.88 4.65
CA GLN A 117 10.06 -24.70 4.09
C GLN A 117 9.72 -24.53 2.62
N VAL A 118 9.84 -25.60 1.81
CA VAL A 118 9.48 -25.56 0.39
C VAL A 118 8.01 -25.19 0.20
N GLY A 119 7.08 -25.75 0.99
CA GLY A 119 5.66 -25.41 0.93
C GLY A 119 5.39 -23.94 1.27
N SER A 120 6.08 -23.40 2.29
CA SER A 120 5.98 -21.97 2.65
C SER A 120 6.50 -21.08 1.53
N LEU A 121 7.66 -21.42 0.96
CA LEU A 121 8.27 -20.68 -0.13
C LEU A 121 7.45 -20.76 -1.42
N ALA A 122 6.82 -21.91 -1.69
CA ALA A 122 5.91 -22.11 -2.80
C ALA A 122 4.70 -21.18 -2.71
N LEU A 123 4.06 -21.10 -1.54
CA LEU A 123 2.91 -20.20 -1.39
C LEU A 123 3.32 -18.73 -1.33
N LEU A 124 4.47 -18.40 -0.73
CA LEU A 124 5.01 -17.04 -0.81
C LEU A 124 5.27 -16.63 -2.27
N GLY A 125 5.95 -17.49 -3.04
CA GLY A 125 6.17 -17.30 -4.48
C GLY A 125 4.88 -17.21 -5.27
N ALA A 126 3.85 -17.99 -4.93
CA ALA A 126 2.54 -17.91 -5.54
C ALA A 126 1.81 -16.59 -5.23
N ALA A 127 1.97 -16.02 -4.03
CA ALA A 127 1.42 -14.71 -3.71
C ALA A 127 2.03 -13.60 -4.58
N TYR A 128 3.35 -13.66 -4.79
CA TYR A 128 4.04 -12.72 -5.67
C TYR A 128 3.65 -12.93 -7.12
N LEU A 129 3.57 -14.18 -7.59
CA LEU A 129 3.08 -14.48 -8.93
C LEU A 129 1.67 -13.91 -9.14
N ASN A 130 0.78 -14.13 -8.17
CA ASN A 130 -0.57 -13.59 -8.19
C ASN A 130 -0.56 -12.05 -8.20
N ALA A 131 0.32 -11.41 -7.42
CA ALA A 131 0.49 -9.96 -7.44
C ALA A 131 0.92 -9.45 -8.81
N GLY A 132 1.91 -10.09 -9.45
CA GLY A 132 2.39 -9.74 -10.78
C GLY A 132 1.32 -9.90 -11.86
N ILE A 133 0.63 -11.04 -11.88
CA ILE A 133 -0.48 -11.29 -12.82
C ILE A 133 -1.60 -10.28 -12.61
N SER A 134 -1.98 -10.01 -11.35
CA SER A 134 -3.08 -9.08 -11.05
C SER A 134 -2.79 -7.64 -11.49
N LYS A 135 -1.53 -7.19 -11.40
CA LYS A 135 -1.12 -5.87 -11.91
C LYS A 135 -1.32 -5.76 -13.41
N LEU A 136 -0.91 -6.79 -14.16
CA LEU A 136 -1.11 -6.83 -15.62
C LEU A 136 -2.60 -6.97 -15.98
N ALA A 137 -3.35 -7.79 -15.24
CA ALA A 137 -4.76 -8.05 -15.52
C ALA A 137 -5.65 -6.84 -15.24
N PHE A 138 -5.40 -6.08 -14.17
CA PHE A 138 -6.23 -4.94 -13.77
C PHE A 138 -5.65 -3.58 -14.19
N GLY A 139 -4.32 -3.46 -14.27
CA GLY A 139 -3.64 -2.23 -14.68
C GLY A 139 -3.24 -2.19 -16.15
N GLY A 140 -3.33 -3.31 -16.88
CA GLY A 140 -2.89 -3.42 -18.26
C GLY A 140 -1.37 -3.28 -18.42
N PHE A 141 -0.92 -3.05 -19.65
CA PHE A 141 0.49 -2.80 -19.96
C PHE A 141 1.00 -1.45 -19.40
N GLU A 142 0.10 -0.50 -19.14
CA GLU A 142 0.41 0.78 -18.50
C GLU A 142 1.06 0.60 -17.11
N TRP A 143 0.76 -0.52 -16.43
CA TRP A 143 1.44 -0.84 -15.18
C TRP A 143 2.94 -0.99 -15.38
N ALA A 144 3.37 -1.62 -16.48
CA ALA A 144 4.80 -1.81 -16.79
C ALA A 144 5.50 -0.49 -17.15
N TRP A 145 4.75 0.53 -17.61
CA TRP A 145 5.28 1.87 -17.86
C TRP A 145 5.32 2.77 -16.63
N GLY A 146 4.68 2.34 -15.54
CA GLY A 146 4.81 2.98 -14.24
C GLY A 146 3.89 4.15 -13.98
N ALA A 147 2.96 4.46 -14.91
CA ALA A 147 1.95 5.49 -14.72
C ALA A 147 1.16 5.33 -13.39
N PRO A 148 0.75 4.10 -12.96
CA PRO A 148 0.10 3.93 -11.66
C PRO A 148 1.00 4.26 -10.47
N ILE A 149 2.32 3.99 -10.57
CA ILE A 149 3.26 4.32 -9.49
C ILE A 149 3.44 5.82 -9.39
N GLN A 150 3.61 6.51 -10.52
CA GLN A 150 3.67 7.98 -10.56
C GLN A 150 2.41 8.59 -9.94
N ALA A 151 1.23 8.11 -10.34
CA ALA A 151 -0.04 8.57 -9.80
C ALA A 151 -0.13 8.39 -8.28
N VAL A 152 0.30 7.24 -7.75
CA VAL A 152 0.30 6.99 -6.30
C VAL A 152 1.29 7.90 -5.57
N VAL A 153 2.50 8.07 -6.08
CA VAL A 153 3.52 8.94 -5.45
C VAL A 153 3.04 10.39 -5.42
N VAL A 154 2.53 10.90 -6.54
CA VAL A 154 1.97 12.26 -6.64
C VAL A 154 0.76 12.43 -5.71
N ALA A 155 -0.09 11.40 -5.61
CA ALA A 155 -1.31 11.45 -4.80
C ALA A 155 -1.08 11.31 -3.30
N GLN A 156 0.11 10.91 -2.83
CA GLN A 156 0.39 10.76 -1.40
C GLN A 156 1.16 11.95 -0.82
N ASP A 157 2.25 12.36 -1.47
CA ASP A 157 3.19 13.35 -0.92
C ASP A 157 3.52 14.48 -1.91
N GLY A 158 2.84 14.51 -3.07
CA GLY A 158 3.14 15.38 -4.22
C GLY A 158 4.62 15.42 -4.61
N LEU A 159 5.10 16.52 -5.20
CA LEU A 159 6.41 16.60 -5.87
C LEU A 159 7.36 17.66 -5.30
N VAL A 160 7.07 18.21 -4.12
CA VAL A 160 7.90 19.25 -3.51
C VAL A 160 9.24 18.66 -3.04
N ARG A 161 10.36 19.27 -3.43
CA ARG A 161 11.74 18.76 -3.18
C ARG A 161 12.37 19.35 -1.92
N ASP A 162 11.78 19.11 -0.77
CA ASP A 162 12.23 19.61 0.55
C ASP A 162 13.20 18.68 1.31
N SER A 163 13.40 17.44 0.86
CA SER A 163 14.26 16.45 1.49
C SER A 163 14.93 15.54 0.45
N LEU A 164 15.96 14.78 0.85
CA LEU A 164 16.56 13.77 -0.04
C LEU A 164 15.54 12.72 -0.50
N LEU A 165 14.60 12.36 0.38
CA LEU A 165 13.53 11.42 0.09
C LEU A 165 12.56 11.99 -0.95
N SER A 166 12.12 13.24 -0.79
CA SER A 166 11.22 13.88 -1.74
C SER A 166 11.93 14.24 -3.05
N ALA A 167 13.23 14.54 -3.03
CA ALA A 167 14.07 14.64 -4.23
C ALA A 167 14.14 13.31 -5.00
N TYR A 168 14.31 12.18 -4.31
CA TYR A 168 14.28 10.85 -4.92
C TYR A 168 12.92 10.53 -5.56
N ARG A 169 11.82 10.79 -4.83
CA ARG A 169 10.44 10.62 -5.36
C ARG A 169 10.19 11.48 -6.57
N SER A 170 10.56 12.76 -6.51
CA SER A 170 10.41 13.70 -7.62
C SER A 170 11.27 13.27 -8.81
N TRP A 171 12.50 12.82 -8.60
CA TRP A 171 13.34 12.28 -9.68
C TRP A 171 12.70 11.07 -10.35
N ILE A 172 12.17 10.13 -9.58
CA ILE A 172 11.43 8.97 -10.12
C ILE A 172 10.25 9.47 -10.94
N VAL A 173 9.35 10.28 -10.37
CA VAL A 173 8.15 10.72 -11.07
C VAL A 173 8.47 11.47 -12.36
N MET A 174 9.48 12.35 -12.34
CA MET A 174 9.88 13.16 -13.50
C MET A 174 10.71 12.39 -14.54
N SER A 175 11.04 11.11 -14.31
CA SER A 175 11.88 10.31 -15.20
C SER A 175 11.12 9.08 -15.71
N PRO A 176 10.28 9.18 -16.76
CA PRO A 176 9.45 8.07 -17.24
C PRO A 176 10.21 6.77 -17.48
N ALA A 177 11.43 6.86 -18.04
CA ALA A 177 12.29 5.69 -18.25
C ALA A 177 12.69 4.97 -16.95
N VAL A 178 12.93 5.72 -15.87
CA VAL A 178 13.30 5.19 -14.55
C VAL A 178 12.09 4.52 -13.90
N VAL A 179 10.91 5.17 -13.94
CA VAL A 179 9.66 4.58 -13.43
C VAL A 179 9.31 3.31 -14.20
N GLY A 180 9.37 3.36 -15.53
CA GLY A 180 9.13 2.21 -16.39
C GLY A 180 10.09 1.06 -16.07
N PHE A 181 11.38 1.34 -15.87
CA PHE A 181 12.35 0.33 -15.45
C PHE A 181 11.99 -0.31 -14.11
N PHE A 182 11.70 0.48 -13.07
CA PHE A 182 11.35 -0.07 -11.75
C PHE A 182 10.02 -0.82 -11.76
N SER A 183 9.06 -0.35 -12.54
CA SER A 183 7.76 -1.00 -12.70
C SER A 183 7.91 -2.33 -13.43
N LEU A 184 8.60 -2.34 -14.57
CA LEU A 184 8.90 -3.58 -15.29
C LEU A 184 9.68 -4.57 -14.41
N ALA A 185 10.72 -4.12 -13.71
CA ALA A 185 11.49 -4.95 -12.79
C ALA A 185 10.61 -5.52 -11.67
N THR A 186 9.69 -4.72 -11.13
CA THR A 186 8.70 -5.18 -10.14
C THR A 186 7.86 -6.34 -10.68
N VAL A 187 7.26 -6.18 -11.86
CA VAL A 187 6.46 -7.25 -12.48
C VAL A 187 7.31 -8.49 -12.72
N ILE A 188 8.52 -8.34 -13.25
CA ILE A 188 9.42 -9.46 -13.53
C ILE A 188 9.72 -10.24 -12.25
N PHE A 189 10.11 -9.58 -11.16
CA PHE A 189 10.43 -10.26 -9.90
C PHE A 189 9.20 -10.90 -9.26
N GLU A 190 8.03 -10.26 -9.37
CA GLU A 190 6.78 -10.84 -8.88
C GLU A 190 6.39 -12.11 -9.66
N LEU A 191 6.45 -12.07 -10.99
CA LEU A 191 6.23 -13.25 -11.84
C LEU A 191 7.28 -14.33 -11.62
N ALA A 192 8.52 -13.93 -11.29
CA ALA A 192 9.60 -14.84 -10.95
C ALA A 192 9.49 -15.44 -9.55
N GLY A 193 8.53 -15.02 -8.71
CA GLY A 193 8.33 -15.50 -7.34
C GLY A 193 8.42 -17.04 -7.17
N PRO A 194 7.81 -17.86 -8.04
CA PRO A 194 7.92 -19.32 -7.96
C PRO A 194 9.34 -19.87 -8.15
N LEU A 195 10.24 -19.14 -8.82
CA LEU A 195 11.64 -19.55 -8.99
C LEU A 195 12.40 -19.58 -7.65
N MET A 196 11.88 -18.96 -6.59
CA MET A 196 12.45 -19.08 -5.25
C MET A 196 12.54 -20.54 -4.79
N MET A 197 11.60 -21.41 -5.21
CA MET A 197 11.60 -22.84 -4.89
C MET A 197 12.82 -23.60 -5.44
N LEU A 198 13.53 -23.05 -6.43
CA LEU A 198 14.76 -23.66 -6.96
C LEU A 198 15.93 -23.55 -5.97
N GLY A 199 15.82 -22.66 -4.97
CA GLY A 199 16.88 -22.41 -4.00
C GLY A 199 18.16 -21.83 -4.63
N GLY A 200 19.26 -21.94 -3.89
CA GLY A 200 20.59 -21.51 -4.32
C GLY A 200 20.64 -20.04 -4.76
N ARG A 201 21.45 -19.74 -5.77
CA ARG A 201 21.63 -18.36 -6.27
C ARG A 201 20.37 -17.80 -6.91
N VAL A 202 19.61 -18.62 -7.65
CA VAL A 202 18.40 -18.17 -8.35
C VAL A 202 17.35 -17.71 -7.34
N GLY A 203 17.08 -18.54 -6.31
CA GLY A 203 16.11 -18.17 -5.29
C GLY A 203 16.51 -16.92 -4.50
N VAL A 204 17.79 -16.80 -4.15
CA VAL A 204 18.32 -15.61 -3.45
C VAL A 204 18.18 -14.35 -4.32
N ILE A 205 18.51 -14.41 -5.61
CA ILE A 205 18.37 -13.26 -6.53
C ILE A 205 16.91 -12.80 -6.60
N VAL A 206 15.96 -13.73 -6.74
CA VAL A 206 14.53 -13.39 -6.78
C VAL A 206 14.07 -12.80 -5.45
N ALA A 207 14.45 -13.41 -4.32
CA ALA A 207 14.08 -12.91 -3.00
C ALA A 207 14.64 -11.51 -2.73
N LEU A 208 15.89 -11.23 -3.11
CA LEU A 208 16.50 -9.90 -2.99
C LEU A 208 15.86 -8.88 -3.94
N GLY A 209 15.46 -9.28 -5.15
CA GLY A 209 14.71 -8.42 -6.07
C GLY A 209 13.35 -8.01 -5.49
N LEU A 210 12.60 -8.98 -4.95
CA LEU A 210 11.32 -8.73 -4.27
C LEU A 210 11.49 -7.90 -3.00
N LEU A 211 12.58 -8.10 -2.25
CA LEU A 211 12.90 -7.30 -1.07
C LEU A 211 13.23 -5.85 -1.45
N SER A 212 14.05 -5.66 -2.49
CA SER A 212 14.40 -4.33 -3.02
C SER A 212 13.16 -3.59 -3.53
N MET A 213 12.25 -4.29 -4.20
CA MET A 213 10.95 -3.73 -4.60
C MET A 213 10.16 -3.22 -3.40
N HIS A 214 10.03 -4.02 -2.33
CA HIS A 214 9.30 -3.61 -1.12
C HIS A 214 9.95 -2.41 -0.42
N LEU A 215 11.28 -2.38 -0.34
CA LEU A 215 12.03 -1.22 0.17
C LEU A 215 11.75 0.02 -0.68
N ASN A 216 11.79 -0.12 -2.01
CA ASN A 216 11.52 0.99 -2.91
C ASN A 216 10.07 1.50 -2.77
N ILE A 217 9.08 0.60 -2.67
CA ILE A 217 7.69 0.98 -2.40
C ILE A 217 7.58 1.74 -1.08
N TYR A 218 8.23 1.27 -0.01
CA TYR A 218 8.22 1.99 1.27
C TYR A 218 8.83 3.39 1.15
N VAL A 219 9.98 3.52 0.47
CA VAL A 219 10.63 4.80 0.21
C VAL A 219 9.72 5.71 -0.63
N LEU A 220 9.02 5.18 -1.62
CA LEU A 220 8.16 5.95 -2.52
C LEU A 220 6.82 6.36 -1.91
N THR A 221 6.22 5.51 -1.07
CA THR A 221 4.79 5.59 -0.68
C THR A 221 4.53 5.54 0.82
N HIS A 222 5.58 5.32 1.63
CA HIS A 222 5.50 5.00 3.05
C HIS A 222 4.67 3.74 3.39
N ILE A 223 4.30 2.92 2.40
CA ILE A 223 3.58 1.66 2.63
C ILE A 223 4.58 0.56 3.00
N LEU A 224 4.61 0.18 4.27
CA LEU A 224 5.59 -0.78 4.82
C LEU A 224 5.09 -2.23 4.77
N TYR A 225 5.66 -3.06 3.91
CA TYR A 225 5.39 -4.50 3.83
C TYR A 225 6.36 -5.35 4.68
N TRP A 226 6.58 -4.95 5.93
CA TRP A 226 7.65 -5.55 6.77
C TRP A 226 7.55 -7.07 6.91
N GLN A 227 6.35 -7.65 6.99
CA GLN A 227 6.20 -9.10 7.13
C GLN A 227 6.69 -9.88 5.93
N SER A 228 6.29 -9.49 4.73
CA SER A 228 6.76 -10.14 3.52
C SER A 228 8.26 -9.93 3.36
N MET A 229 8.79 -8.78 3.75
CA MET A 229 10.24 -8.53 3.78
C MET A 229 10.96 -9.49 4.75
N VAL A 230 10.45 -9.66 5.97
CA VAL A 230 11.02 -10.61 6.94
C VAL A 230 10.92 -12.04 6.42
N LEU A 231 9.79 -12.45 5.85
CA LEU A 231 9.60 -13.79 5.29
C LEU A 231 10.50 -14.04 4.08
N LEU A 232 10.72 -13.05 3.21
CA LEU A 232 11.70 -13.12 2.12
C LEU A 232 13.12 -13.30 2.66
N VAL A 233 13.51 -12.59 3.71
CA VAL A 233 14.82 -12.75 4.32
C VAL A 233 14.95 -14.15 4.93
N LEU A 234 13.98 -14.57 5.75
CA LEU A 234 14.02 -15.84 6.45
C LEU A 234 13.94 -17.06 5.53
N LEU A 235 13.08 -17.02 4.50
CA LEU A 235 12.80 -18.17 3.63
C LEU A 235 13.57 -18.11 2.29
N GLY A 236 13.95 -16.93 1.82
CA GLY A 236 14.53 -16.74 0.48
C GLY A 236 15.99 -16.29 0.46
N VAL A 237 16.48 -15.60 1.49
CA VAL A 237 17.85 -15.03 1.50
C VAL A 237 18.78 -15.77 2.45
N LEU A 238 18.36 -15.99 3.70
CA LEU A 238 19.22 -16.61 4.68
C LEU A 238 19.60 -18.02 4.21
N PRO A 239 20.90 -18.36 4.25
CA PRO A 239 21.32 -19.72 3.95
C PRO A 239 20.58 -20.61 4.93
N HIS A 240 19.68 -21.42 4.40
CA HIS A 240 19.18 -22.55 5.14
C HIS A 240 20.42 -23.40 5.23
N GLU A 241 21.05 -23.44 6.42
CA GLU A 241 22.21 -24.29 6.63
C GLU A 241 21.90 -25.58 5.90
N GLU A 242 22.68 -25.86 4.86
CA GLU A 242 22.62 -27.12 4.17
C GLU A 242 22.91 -28.12 5.27
N ARG A 243 21.85 -28.59 5.96
CA ARG A 243 21.88 -29.74 6.83
C ARG A 243 22.43 -30.77 5.89
N ARG A 244 23.75 -30.99 5.98
CA ARG A 244 24.57 -31.72 5.02
C ARG A 244 23.65 -32.80 4.51
N PRO A 245 23.26 -32.77 3.22
CA PRO A 245 22.24 -33.68 2.73
C PRO A 245 22.67 -35.03 3.25
N SER A 246 21.87 -35.58 4.19
CA SER A 246 22.15 -36.90 4.71
C SER A 246 22.40 -37.72 3.45
N LYS A 247 23.46 -38.53 3.37
CA LYS A 247 23.77 -39.26 2.13
C LYS A 247 22.57 -40.10 1.62
N ALA A 248 21.52 -40.25 2.44
CA ALA A 248 20.23 -40.87 2.14
C ALA A 248 19.07 -39.90 1.80
N ALA A 249 19.29 -38.59 1.77
CA ALA A 249 18.30 -37.60 1.36
C ALA A 249 18.18 -37.68 -0.18
N PRO A 250 17.00 -38.07 -0.71
CA PRO A 250 16.75 -38.07 -2.14
C PRO A 250 16.96 -36.64 -2.63
N LEU A 251 17.46 -36.54 -3.87
CA LEU A 251 17.56 -35.28 -4.59
C LEU A 251 16.32 -34.43 -4.33
N PRO A 252 16.48 -33.11 -4.12
CA PRO A 252 15.39 -32.23 -3.72
C PRO A 252 14.16 -32.51 -4.59
N MET A 253 12.98 -32.59 -3.99
CA MET A 253 11.74 -33.04 -4.64
C MET A 253 11.41 -32.31 -5.97
N LEU A 254 12.05 -31.16 -6.19
CA LEU A 254 11.98 -30.27 -7.36
C LEU A 254 13.10 -30.48 -8.41
N ALA A 255 14.03 -31.42 -8.19
CA ALA A 255 15.07 -31.77 -9.17
C ALA A 255 14.49 -32.41 -10.45
N SER A 256 13.23 -32.86 -10.41
CA SER A 256 12.50 -33.23 -11.61
C SER A 256 11.90 -31.98 -12.27
N PRO A 257 12.36 -31.59 -13.48
CA PRO A 257 11.81 -30.44 -14.19
C PRO A 257 10.28 -30.54 -14.37
N ARG A 258 9.76 -31.78 -14.53
CA ARG A 258 8.33 -32.04 -14.69
C ARG A 258 7.53 -31.66 -13.44
N ARG A 259 8.03 -31.98 -12.24
CA ARG A 259 7.34 -31.64 -10.97
C ARG A 259 7.36 -30.14 -10.69
N PHE A 260 8.49 -29.49 -10.98
CA PHE A 260 8.58 -28.04 -10.88
C PHE A 260 7.59 -27.35 -11.83
N VAL A 261 7.59 -27.73 -13.12
CA VAL A 261 6.64 -27.19 -14.11
C VAL A 261 5.21 -27.45 -13.67
N GLY A 262 4.88 -28.67 -13.24
CA GLY A 262 3.55 -28.99 -12.70
C GLY A 262 3.14 -28.08 -11.54
N SER A 263 4.05 -27.84 -10.60
CA SER A 263 3.81 -26.96 -9.45
C SER A 263 3.56 -25.51 -9.89
N VAL A 264 4.40 -24.97 -10.78
CA VAL A 264 4.23 -23.62 -11.33
C VAL A 264 2.89 -23.50 -12.06
N VAL A 265 2.52 -24.47 -12.89
CA VAL A 265 1.23 -24.49 -13.58
C VAL A 265 0.07 -24.50 -12.58
N THR A 266 0.10 -25.37 -11.56
CA THR A 266 -0.93 -25.41 -10.52
C THR A 266 -1.05 -24.09 -9.78
N LEU A 267 0.08 -23.47 -9.39
CA LEU A 267 0.09 -22.17 -8.72
C LEU A 267 -0.44 -21.05 -9.63
N SER A 268 -0.08 -21.05 -10.91
CA SER A 268 -0.60 -20.09 -11.90
C SER A 268 -2.11 -20.22 -12.10
N VAL A 269 -2.63 -21.45 -12.22
CA VAL A 269 -4.08 -21.68 -12.32
C VAL A 269 -4.79 -21.20 -11.05
N GLY A 270 -4.25 -21.52 -9.87
CA GLY A 270 -4.78 -21.03 -8.60
C GLY A 270 -4.81 -19.50 -8.51
N ALA A 271 -3.74 -18.83 -8.95
CA ALA A 271 -3.67 -17.37 -9.02
C ALA A 271 -4.74 -16.79 -9.97
N LEU A 272 -4.90 -17.35 -11.16
CA LEU A 272 -5.93 -16.90 -12.12
C LEU A 272 -7.35 -17.06 -11.56
N LEU A 273 -7.63 -18.18 -10.88
CA LEU A 273 -8.93 -18.39 -10.22
C LEU A 273 -9.15 -17.37 -9.09
N ALA A 274 -8.12 -17.08 -8.29
CA ALA A 274 -8.19 -16.08 -7.22
C ALA A 274 -8.45 -14.67 -7.78
N ILE A 275 -7.76 -14.30 -8.86
CA ILE A 275 -7.95 -13.02 -9.57
C ILE A 275 -9.36 -12.93 -10.15
N GLY A 276 -9.84 -13.99 -10.81
CA GLY A 276 -11.20 -14.04 -11.36
C GLY A 276 -12.26 -13.89 -10.28
N HIS A 277 -12.10 -14.58 -9.14
CA HIS A 277 -12.99 -14.44 -7.99
C HIS A 277 -12.96 -13.03 -7.39
N GLN A 278 -11.77 -12.43 -7.25
CA GLN A 278 -11.63 -11.05 -6.77
C GLN A 278 -12.29 -10.04 -7.72
N HIS A 279 -12.10 -10.21 -9.04
CA HIS A 279 -12.73 -9.38 -10.05
C HIS A 279 -14.26 -9.45 -9.99
N HIS A 280 -14.80 -10.67 -9.92
CA HIS A 280 -16.23 -10.90 -9.78
C HIS A 280 -16.80 -10.22 -8.53
N ARG A 281 -16.14 -10.38 -7.37
CA ARG A 281 -16.54 -9.71 -6.12
C ARG A 281 -16.49 -8.20 -6.22
N TYR A 282 -15.45 -7.64 -6.83
CA TYR A 282 -15.31 -6.20 -7.01
C TYR A 282 -16.44 -5.64 -7.87
N ASN A 283 -16.74 -6.28 -9.01
CA ASN A 283 -17.82 -5.84 -9.90
C ASN A 283 -19.20 -5.95 -9.22
N ALA A 284 -19.45 -7.04 -8.49
CA ALA A 284 -20.69 -7.23 -7.74
C ALA A 284 -20.88 -6.16 -6.65
N TRP A 285 -19.79 -5.68 -6.07
CA TRP A 285 -19.82 -4.64 -5.04
C TRP A 285 -19.89 -3.21 -5.61
N ALA A 286 -19.24 -2.95 -6.74
CA ALA A 286 -19.20 -1.64 -7.38
C ALA A 286 -20.52 -1.28 -8.07
N ALA A 287 -21.20 -2.25 -8.69
CA ALA A 287 -22.40 -2.01 -9.50
C ALA A 287 -23.56 -1.30 -8.74
N PRO A 288 -23.89 -1.64 -7.48
CA PRO A 288 -25.00 -0.99 -6.77
C PRO A 288 -24.68 0.44 -6.31
N ARG A 289 -23.41 0.77 -6.04
CA ARG A 289 -23.00 2.06 -5.46
C ARG A 289 -22.90 3.17 -6.49
N ALA A 290 -22.50 2.85 -7.72
CA ALA A 290 -22.48 3.82 -8.80
C ALA A 290 -23.88 4.41 -9.08
N ALA A 291 -24.94 3.63 -8.85
CA ALA A 291 -26.32 4.05 -9.05
C ALA A 291 -26.90 4.92 -7.93
N HIS A 292 -26.26 4.99 -6.76
CA HIS A 292 -26.82 5.63 -5.56
C HIS A 292 -25.92 6.74 -4.98
N THR A 293 -24.97 7.26 -5.75
CA THR A 293 -24.27 8.48 -5.32
C THR A 293 -25.22 9.65 -5.57
N PRO A 294 -25.86 10.24 -4.54
CA PRO A 294 -26.74 11.38 -4.78
C PRO A 294 -25.90 12.51 -5.38
N PRO A 295 -26.47 13.32 -6.30
CA PRO A 295 -25.78 14.50 -6.78
C PRO A 295 -25.37 15.35 -5.56
N VAL A 296 -24.08 15.65 -5.45
CA VAL A 296 -23.56 16.55 -4.43
C VAL A 296 -24.19 17.91 -4.71
N HIS A 297 -25.20 18.29 -3.94
CA HIS A 297 -25.72 19.65 -3.94
C HIS A 297 -24.62 20.55 -3.39
N LEU A 298 -23.96 21.29 -4.29
CA LEU A 298 -23.08 22.40 -3.93
C LEU A 298 -23.92 23.42 -3.17
N ALA A 299 -23.68 23.55 -1.86
CA ALA A 299 -24.27 24.61 -1.06
C ALA A 299 -23.74 25.97 -1.53
N GLU A 300 -24.64 26.95 -1.63
CA GLU A 300 -24.31 28.32 -2.00
C GLU A 300 -23.41 28.96 -0.92
N PRO A 301 -22.26 29.55 -1.28
CA PRO A 301 -21.30 30.04 -0.30
C PRO A 301 -21.84 31.26 0.47
N ALA A 302 -21.65 31.27 1.78
CA ALA A 302 -21.97 32.40 2.63
C ALA A 302 -21.10 33.63 2.29
N PRO A 303 -21.62 34.86 2.45
CA PRO A 303 -20.88 36.08 2.16
C PRO A 303 -19.68 36.25 3.12
N PRO A 304 -18.52 36.71 2.62
CA PRO A 304 -17.29 36.80 3.42
C PRO A 304 -17.36 37.95 4.44
N PRO A 305 -16.78 37.77 5.65
CA PRO A 305 -16.63 38.85 6.62
C PRO A 305 -15.62 39.92 6.16
N PRO A 306 -15.75 41.18 6.62
CA PRO A 306 -14.86 42.27 6.22
C PRO A 306 -13.43 42.06 6.77
N PRO A 307 -12.39 42.36 5.95
CA PRO A 307 -11.01 42.09 6.32
C PRO A 307 -10.48 43.08 7.38
N PRO A 308 -9.75 42.61 8.40
CA PRO A 308 -8.99 43.48 9.29
C PRO A 308 -7.77 44.09 8.58
N GLN A 309 -7.55 45.39 8.76
CA GLN A 309 -6.38 46.10 8.23
C GLN A 309 -5.11 45.69 8.98
N ARG A 310 -4.13 45.11 8.28
CA ARG A 310 -2.77 44.83 8.78
C ARG A 310 -1.72 45.35 7.80
N SER A 311 -0.56 45.67 8.39
CA SER A 311 0.69 46.21 7.82
C SER A 311 1.13 45.53 6.51
N PRO A 312 1.99 46.15 5.67
CA PRO A 312 2.32 45.67 4.32
C PRO A 312 3.00 44.29 4.39
N SER A 313 2.17 43.27 4.34
CA SER A 313 2.53 41.86 4.38
C SER A 313 3.03 41.44 3.00
N GLN A 314 4.07 40.61 3.01
CA GLN A 314 4.52 39.86 1.84
C GLN A 314 3.31 39.13 1.23
N ARG A 315 2.90 39.54 0.02
CA ARG A 315 1.71 39.07 -0.68
C ARG A 315 2.12 38.53 -2.06
N ILE A 316 1.61 37.37 -2.42
CA ILE A 316 1.74 36.79 -3.77
C ILE A 316 0.32 36.41 -4.23
N GLY A 317 -0.22 37.15 -5.19
CA GLY A 317 -1.57 36.92 -5.71
C GLY A 317 -2.67 37.03 -4.64
N PRO A 318 -3.53 36.00 -4.48
CA PRO A 318 -4.59 36.01 -3.47
C PRO A 318 -4.11 35.65 -2.05
N PHE A 319 -2.80 35.49 -1.84
CA PHE A 319 -2.24 35.00 -0.58
C PHE A 319 -1.37 36.05 0.10
N SER A 320 -1.61 36.27 1.38
CA SER A 320 -0.80 37.12 2.25
C SER A 320 -0.29 36.32 3.44
N LEU A 321 0.93 36.64 3.91
CA LEU A 321 1.49 36.04 5.11
C LEU A 321 0.55 36.25 6.31
N GLY A 322 0.21 35.17 7.02
CA GLY A 322 -0.72 35.18 8.14
C GLY A 322 -2.20 35.09 7.76
N ASP A 323 -2.55 35.05 6.47
CA ASP A 323 -3.94 34.80 6.05
C ASP A 323 -4.38 33.41 6.49
N HIS A 324 -5.61 33.30 6.97
CA HIS A 324 -6.22 32.02 7.27
C HIS A 324 -6.74 31.37 5.98
N VAL A 325 -6.35 30.12 5.73
CA VAL A 325 -6.92 29.28 4.67
C VAL A 325 -8.22 28.64 5.17
N THR A 326 -8.21 28.17 6.43
CA THR A 326 -9.37 27.73 7.20
C THR A 326 -9.26 28.26 8.63
N ASP A 327 -10.26 28.02 9.48
CA ASP A 327 -10.26 28.47 10.88
C ASP A 327 -9.02 28.01 11.66
N GLU A 328 -8.46 26.85 11.31
CA GLU A 328 -7.32 26.25 12.00
C GLU A 328 -5.98 26.40 11.27
N TRP A 329 -5.99 26.79 9.98
CA TRP A 329 -4.77 26.83 9.16
C TRP A 329 -4.48 28.21 8.64
N SER A 330 -3.25 28.69 8.88
CA SER A 330 -2.77 29.99 8.43
C SER A 330 -1.53 29.88 7.56
N ILE A 331 -1.34 30.83 6.65
CA ILE A 331 -0.17 30.93 5.78
C ILE A 331 1.04 31.34 6.62
N GLU A 332 1.95 30.41 6.84
CA GLU A 332 3.20 30.60 7.58
C GLU A 332 4.31 31.17 6.70
N ALA A 333 4.36 30.81 5.41
CA ALA A 333 5.36 31.33 4.48
C ALA A 333 4.85 31.40 3.05
N LEU A 334 5.33 32.40 2.30
CA LEU A 334 5.14 32.56 0.87
C LEU A 334 6.51 32.74 0.22
N SER A 335 6.81 31.98 -0.83
CA SER A 335 8.09 32.09 -1.53
C SER A 335 7.94 31.92 -3.02
N PRO A 336 8.42 32.86 -3.86
CA PRO A 336 8.41 32.69 -5.31
C PRO A 336 9.36 31.55 -5.73
N THR A 337 9.08 30.92 -6.86
CA THR A 337 9.90 29.91 -7.52
C THR A 337 10.07 30.27 -9.00
N ASP A 338 10.91 29.53 -9.74
CA ASP A 338 11.24 29.83 -11.14
C ASP A 338 10.03 29.70 -12.10
N GLY A 339 8.94 29.04 -11.69
CA GLY A 339 7.71 28.87 -12.49
C GLY A 339 6.40 29.15 -11.74
N GLY A 340 6.47 29.80 -10.58
CA GLY A 340 5.30 30.07 -9.75
C GLY A 340 5.67 30.45 -8.32
N PHE A 341 4.98 29.87 -7.33
CA PHE A 341 5.24 30.15 -5.92
C PHE A 341 4.82 29.00 -5.02
N THR A 342 5.33 29.02 -3.79
CA THR A 342 4.96 28.08 -2.74
C THR A 342 4.23 28.77 -1.59
N VAL A 343 3.19 28.11 -1.09
CA VAL A 343 2.39 28.49 0.07
C VAL A 343 2.62 27.44 1.16
N THR A 344 3.24 27.83 2.26
CA THR A 344 3.39 26.96 3.44
C THR A 344 2.34 27.33 4.46
N LEU A 345 1.54 26.36 4.88
CA LEU A 345 0.50 26.46 5.87
C LEU A 345 0.95 25.80 7.17
N LEU A 346 0.60 26.44 8.29
CA LEU A 346 0.77 25.91 9.64
C LEU A 346 -0.61 25.75 10.28
N GLY A 347 -0.86 24.59 10.88
CA GLY A 347 -2.06 24.30 11.66
C GLY A 347 -1.76 23.36 12.83
N PRO A 348 -2.78 23.01 13.64
CA PRO A 348 -2.62 22.19 14.85
C PRO A 348 -1.99 20.82 14.60
N ALA A 349 -2.24 20.24 13.43
CA ALA A 349 -1.75 18.92 13.06
C ALA A 349 -0.32 18.93 12.51
N GLY A 350 0.23 20.09 12.10
CA GLY A 350 1.56 20.19 11.51
C GLY A 350 1.63 21.22 10.38
N ARG A 351 2.53 20.98 9.42
CA ARG A 351 2.73 21.84 8.25
C ARG A 351 2.26 21.16 6.96
N ALA A 352 1.75 21.96 6.04
CA ALA A 352 1.41 21.56 4.68
C ALA A 352 1.91 22.62 3.70
N ARG A 353 2.61 22.22 2.67
CA ARG A 353 3.16 23.10 1.64
C ARG A 353 2.48 22.82 0.32
N PHE A 354 2.14 23.87 -0.41
CA PHE A 354 1.54 23.80 -1.73
C PHE A 354 2.41 24.58 -2.71
N GLU A 355 2.71 24.00 -3.85
CA GLU A 355 3.42 24.64 -4.94
C GLU A 355 2.46 24.87 -6.10
N VAL A 356 2.23 26.15 -6.43
CA VAL A 356 1.49 26.55 -7.63
C VAL A 356 2.52 26.81 -8.72
N ASN A 357 2.48 26.02 -9.79
CA ASN A 357 3.49 26.05 -10.85
C ASN A 357 2.82 25.95 -12.23
N CYS A 358 3.40 26.63 -13.21
CA CYS A 358 2.94 26.66 -14.61
C CYS A 358 3.89 25.98 -15.59
N ALA A 359 4.82 25.17 -15.08
CA ALA A 359 5.59 24.25 -15.90
C ALA A 359 4.68 23.23 -16.58
N ASP A 360 4.97 22.92 -17.84
CA ASP A 360 4.32 21.84 -18.58
C ASP A 360 4.68 20.50 -17.90
N VAL A 361 3.69 19.90 -17.22
CA VAL A 361 3.84 18.65 -16.48
C VAL A 361 2.77 17.67 -16.93
N GLU A 362 3.20 16.44 -17.19
CA GLU A 362 2.33 15.37 -17.69
C GLU A 362 1.34 14.88 -16.61
N HIS A 363 1.65 15.12 -15.33
CA HIS A 363 0.86 14.65 -14.21
C HIS A 363 -0.05 15.74 -13.65
N ARG A 364 -1.32 15.39 -13.41
CA ARG A 364 -2.31 16.29 -12.83
C ARG A 364 -2.51 16.02 -11.35
N SER A 365 -2.55 17.08 -10.56
CA SER A 365 -3.00 17.04 -9.16
C SER A 365 -4.51 17.27 -9.08
N PRO A 366 -5.20 16.70 -8.07
CA PRO A 366 -6.63 16.99 -7.83
C PRO A 366 -6.91 18.48 -7.53
N PHE A 367 -5.85 19.26 -7.28
CA PHE A 367 -5.92 20.69 -6.98
C PHE A 367 -5.61 21.59 -8.19
N ASP A 368 -5.38 21.04 -9.38
CA ASP A 368 -5.03 21.84 -10.56
C ASP A 368 -6.13 22.82 -10.99
N VAL A 369 -5.72 23.96 -11.55
CA VAL A 369 -6.58 25.00 -12.11
C VAL A 369 -6.16 25.29 -13.55
N GLY A 370 -6.83 24.65 -14.51
CA GLY A 370 -6.47 24.82 -15.92
C GLY A 370 -5.07 24.28 -16.20
N ALA A 371 -4.16 25.14 -16.68
CA ALA A 371 -2.74 24.85 -16.87
C ALA A 371 -1.87 25.11 -15.62
N ALA A 372 -2.42 25.72 -14.56
CA ALA A 372 -1.70 25.92 -13.31
C ALA A 372 -1.81 24.66 -12.45
N HIS A 373 -0.68 24.03 -12.18
CA HIS A 373 -0.57 22.83 -11.39
C HIS A 373 -0.37 23.16 -9.92
N ILE A 374 -1.11 22.49 -9.03
CA ILE A 374 -1.00 22.70 -7.59
C ILE A 374 -0.52 21.40 -6.93
N PHE A 375 0.79 21.28 -6.77
CA PHE A 375 1.42 20.20 -6.02
C PHE A 375 1.38 20.51 -4.53
N TYR A 376 1.55 19.48 -3.70
CA TYR A 376 1.63 19.65 -2.25
C TYR A 376 2.68 18.72 -1.64
N SER A 377 3.18 19.04 -0.46
CA SER A 377 3.87 18.12 0.44
C SER A 377 3.40 18.43 1.86
N SER A 378 3.35 17.44 2.75
CA SER A 378 2.83 17.69 4.09
C SER A 378 3.37 16.72 5.11
N ASP A 379 3.58 17.22 6.32
CA ASP A 379 3.85 16.40 7.50
C ASP A 379 2.55 15.76 8.05
N VAL A 380 1.40 16.05 7.42
CA VAL A 380 0.07 15.62 7.85
C VAL A 380 -0.58 14.66 6.84
N PRO A 381 -1.48 13.76 7.27
CA PRO A 381 -2.17 12.83 6.37
C PRO A 381 -3.05 13.53 5.31
N PHE A 382 -3.15 12.95 4.11
CA PHE A 382 -3.94 13.49 2.99
C PHE A 382 -5.40 13.89 3.33
N PRO A 383 -6.18 13.19 4.18
CA PRO A 383 -7.52 13.65 4.56
C PRO A 383 -7.56 15.04 5.21
N ILE A 384 -6.46 15.49 5.82
CA ILE A 384 -6.32 16.85 6.37
C ILE A 384 -5.91 17.83 5.26
N VAL A 385 -5.05 17.41 4.34
CA VAL A 385 -4.56 18.22 3.21
C VAL A 385 -5.64 18.48 2.16
N GLN A 386 -6.50 17.51 1.89
CA GLN A 386 -7.51 17.56 0.83
C GLN A 386 -8.43 18.80 0.90
N PRO A 387 -9.03 19.15 2.04
CA PRO A 387 -9.82 20.37 2.15
C PRO A 387 -8.97 21.63 1.97
N LEU A 388 -7.73 21.67 2.48
CA LEU A 388 -6.82 22.81 2.33
C LEU A 388 -6.46 23.06 0.86
N GLY A 389 -6.07 22.01 0.15
CA GLY A 389 -5.76 22.07 -1.28
C GLY A 389 -6.96 22.49 -2.12
N SER A 390 -8.17 22.07 -1.74
CA SER A 390 -9.41 22.50 -2.41
C SER A 390 -9.66 24.00 -2.22
N VAL A 391 -9.48 24.53 -1.01
CA VAL A 391 -9.61 25.98 -0.74
C VAL A 391 -8.56 26.78 -1.50
N LEU A 392 -7.30 26.32 -1.53
CA LEU A 392 -6.23 26.96 -2.29
C LEU A 392 -6.53 26.97 -3.79
N ARG A 393 -6.95 25.83 -4.35
CA ARG A 393 -7.40 25.73 -5.75
C ARG A 393 -8.49 26.74 -6.06
N ASP A 394 -9.51 26.81 -5.23
CA ASP A 394 -10.65 27.68 -5.47
C ASP A 394 -10.24 29.16 -5.35
N ARG A 395 -9.36 29.53 -4.40
CA ARG A 395 -8.78 30.88 -4.31
C ARG A 395 -7.95 31.25 -5.55
N VAL A 396 -7.09 30.35 -6.03
CA VAL A 396 -6.31 30.57 -7.27
C VAL A 396 -7.25 30.74 -8.46
N ARG A 397 -8.24 29.87 -8.60
CA ARG A 397 -9.24 29.93 -9.68
C ARG A 397 -10.01 31.25 -9.68
N THR A 398 -10.51 31.68 -8.53
CA THR A 398 -11.26 32.94 -8.40
C THR A 398 -10.38 34.15 -8.68
N ALA A 399 -9.15 34.17 -8.18
CA ALA A 399 -8.25 35.30 -8.37
C ALA A 399 -7.67 35.41 -9.79
N ALA A 400 -7.49 34.28 -10.48
CA ALA A 400 -7.03 34.28 -11.87
C ALA A 400 -8.10 34.78 -12.84
N ALA A 401 -9.39 34.55 -12.55
CA ALA A 401 -10.48 34.93 -13.45
C ALA A 401 -10.51 36.45 -13.71
N PRO A 402 -10.72 36.91 -14.96
CA PRO A 402 -11.04 36.13 -16.17
C PRO A 402 -9.83 35.63 -16.99
N HIS A 403 -8.61 35.74 -16.47
CA HIS A 403 -7.37 35.46 -17.19
C HIS A 403 -7.04 33.97 -17.20
N ASP A 404 -6.11 33.59 -18.09
CA ASP A 404 -5.47 32.28 -18.01
C ASP A 404 -4.76 32.11 -16.64
N PRO A 405 -4.97 31.00 -15.92
CA PRO A 405 -4.37 30.78 -14.60
C PRO A 405 -2.85 30.95 -14.59
N CYS A 406 -2.15 30.56 -15.65
CA CYS A 406 -0.71 30.67 -15.70
C CYS A 406 -0.20 32.06 -16.03
N GLN A 407 -0.94 32.80 -16.84
CA GLN A 407 -0.69 34.24 -16.98
C GLN A 407 -0.82 34.95 -15.62
N ALA A 408 -1.90 34.69 -14.88
CA ALA A 408 -2.13 35.29 -13.57
C ALA A 408 -1.02 34.94 -12.56
N VAL A 409 -0.60 33.67 -12.49
CA VAL A 409 0.48 33.22 -11.60
C VAL A 409 1.81 33.90 -11.93
N ASN A 410 2.14 34.05 -13.22
CA ASN A 410 3.34 34.77 -13.64
C ASN A 410 3.29 36.25 -13.22
N ASP A 411 2.14 36.92 -13.44
CA ASP A 411 1.96 38.32 -13.05
C ASP A 411 2.05 38.53 -11.53
N TRP A 412 1.58 37.57 -10.72
CA TRP A 412 1.67 37.62 -9.26
C TRP A 412 3.10 37.46 -8.72
N THR A 413 3.97 36.79 -9.45
CA THR A 413 5.32 36.43 -8.99
C THR A 413 6.38 37.44 -9.43
N GLN A 414 6.12 38.24 -10.49
CA GLN A 414 7.04 39.29 -10.94
C GLN A 414 7.38 40.34 -9.85
N PRO A 415 6.43 40.86 -9.05
CA PRO A 415 6.75 41.85 -8.02
C PRO A 415 7.50 41.28 -6.81
N ALA A 416 7.56 39.96 -6.68
CA ALA A 416 8.16 39.25 -5.55
C ALA A 416 9.60 38.75 -5.84
N ARG A 417 10.04 38.81 -7.10
CA ARG A 417 11.43 38.57 -7.53
C ARG A 417 12.20 39.89 -7.55
#